data_AF-A0A1Q6IQE1-F1
#
_entry.id   AF-A0A1Q6IQE1-F1
#
_cell.length_a   1.000
_cell.length_b   1.000
_cell.length_c   1.000
_cell.angle_alpha   90.00
_cell.angle_beta   90.00
_cell.angle_gamma   90.00
#
_symmetry.space_group_name_H-M   'P 1'
#
loop_
_entity.id
_entity.type
_entity.pdbx_description
1 polymer ?
#
loop_
_entity_poly.entity_id
_entity_poly.type
_entity_poly.pdbx_seq_one_letter_code
_entity_poly.pdbx_strand_id
1 'polypeptide(L)'
;YEFEEGLAKLAGHRILALNRGEAEKVLTVKIEAPTEDILRYLEKKVIEKDNPNTTPALKAVVEDSYKRLIAPAIEREIRNELTEKAEDGAIKVFGKNLEQLLMQPPIAGKVVLGWDPAFRTGCKLAVVDSTGKVLDTVVIYPTAPQNKVEESKKILKQLIQKYDISLISVGNGTASRESEMVIVDLLKEIPKPVQYVIVNEAGASVYSASKLATEEFPNFDVGQRSAASIARRLQDPLAELVKIDPKSIGVGQYQHDMNQKKLSETLGGVVEDCVNKVGVDLNTASASLLEYISGISKVIAKNIVAYREENGRFLTRAQLLKVAKLGPKAYEQCAGFMRIADGKNPLDGTSVHPESYDATKKLLEKLGYTMEDVKNRNVEGISKKIADYDALAEELGIGALTLEDIVRELEKPARDPREDMPKPILRSDVLEIKDLKPGMILKGTVRNVIDFGAFVDIGVHQDGLVHLSEICDRFIKHPLEAVSVGDIVDVQVLSVDEKKQRIQLTMKIGGGKSEAQKKEERKEKQKTTKPTQKPKNGQRNRRNNDRVRKGNNFFDGIIIE
;
A
#
# COMPACT_ATOMS: atom_id res chain seq x y z
N TYR A 1 20.70 21.89 6.21
CA TYR A 1 21.96 21.97 5.45
C TYR A 1 23.15 21.71 6.35
N GLU A 2 23.11 22.09 7.63
CA GLU A 2 24.00 21.53 8.67
C GLU A 2 23.22 20.46 9.43
N PHE A 3 23.71 19.22 9.45
CA PHE A 3 23.06 18.07 10.08
C PHE A 3 24.12 17.09 10.55
N GLU A 4 24.02 16.65 11.80
CA GLU A 4 24.90 15.64 12.38
C GLU A 4 24.07 14.60 13.13
N GLU A 5 24.33 13.32 12.87
CA GLU A 5 23.72 12.23 13.64
C GLU A 5 24.61 10.98 13.69
N GLY A 6 24.57 10.29 14.82
CA GLY A 6 25.29 9.03 14.99
C GLY A 6 24.74 7.93 14.07
N LEU A 7 25.64 7.20 13.39
CA LEU A 7 25.31 6.18 12.39
C LEU A 7 24.22 5.19 12.83
N ALA A 8 24.33 4.70 14.07
CA ALA A 8 23.41 3.68 14.61
C ALA A 8 21.96 4.17 14.77
N LYS A 9 21.73 5.48 14.76
CA LYS A 9 20.40 6.11 14.95
C LYS A 9 19.81 6.65 13.65
N LEU A 10 20.58 6.67 12.57
CA LEU A 10 20.16 7.28 11.31
C LEU A 10 19.02 6.46 10.68
N ALA A 11 17.94 7.15 10.34
CA ALA A 11 16.75 6.49 9.80
C ALA A 11 16.87 6.26 8.28
N GLY A 12 16.23 5.22 7.76
CA GLY A 12 16.29 4.85 6.34
C GLY A 12 15.90 5.99 5.39
N HIS A 13 14.78 6.68 5.63
CA HIS A 13 14.36 7.82 4.80
C HIS A 13 15.39 8.96 4.78
N ARG A 14 16.13 9.18 5.89
CA ARG A 14 17.20 10.18 5.98
C ARG A 14 18.40 9.76 5.14
N ILE A 15 18.77 8.48 5.16
CA ILE A 15 19.84 7.94 4.29
C ILE A 15 19.49 8.19 2.81
N LEU A 16 18.26 7.86 2.40
CA LEU A 16 17.81 8.09 1.01
C LEU A 16 17.82 9.57 0.63
N ALA A 17 17.37 10.45 1.53
CA ALA A 17 17.39 11.89 1.31
C ALA A 17 18.82 12.46 1.19
N LEU A 18 19.74 12.02 2.05
CA LEU A 18 21.16 12.39 1.99
C LEU A 18 21.80 11.91 0.68
N ASN A 19 21.59 10.64 0.32
CA ASN A 19 22.10 10.06 -0.93
C ASN A 19 21.58 10.83 -2.16
N ARG A 20 20.29 11.18 -2.18
CA ARG A 20 19.72 11.99 -3.27
C ARG A 20 20.33 13.38 -3.31
N GLY A 21 20.44 14.06 -2.17
CA GLY A 21 21.02 15.41 -2.09
C GLY A 21 22.48 15.42 -2.55
N GLU A 22 23.24 14.37 -2.25
CA GLU A 22 24.60 14.20 -2.75
C GLU A 22 24.63 13.91 -4.26
N ALA A 23 23.77 13.04 -4.77
CA ALA A 23 23.67 12.72 -6.20
C ALA A 23 23.27 13.93 -7.06
N GLU A 24 22.37 14.78 -6.54
CA GLU A 24 21.98 16.06 -7.15
C GLU A 24 23.03 17.17 -6.92
N LYS A 25 24.14 16.87 -6.24
CA LYS A 25 25.25 17.80 -5.92
C LYS A 25 24.84 19.01 -5.08
N VAL A 26 23.78 18.86 -4.28
CA VAL A 26 23.27 19.86 -3.35
C VAL A 26 23.91 19.72 -1.98
N LEU A 27 24.27 18.49 -1.59
CA LEU A 27 24.90 18.15 -0.32
C LEU A 27 26.27 17.51 -0.54
N THR A 28 27.13 17.60 0.47
CA THR A 28 28.32 16.76 0.63
C THR A 28 28.11 15.96 1.90
N VAL A 29 28.23 14.63 1.83
CA VAL A 29 27.99 13.74 2.98
C VAL A 29 29.32 13.09 3.36
N LYS A 30 29.72 13.18 4.63
CA LYS A 30 30.95 12.57 5.13
C LYS A 30 30.70 11.76 6.39
N ILE A 31 31.48 10.70 6.57
CA ILE A 31 31.49 9.94 7.83
C ILE A 31 32.67 10.42 8.68
N GLU A 32 32.38 11.01 9.82
CA GLU A 32 33.38 11.36 10.82
C GLU A 32 33.64 10.20 11.79
N ALA A 33 34.89 9.73 11.81
CA ALA A 33 35.33 8.62 12.66
C ALA A 33 36.32 9.09 13.75
N PRO A 34 36.35 8.44 14.94
CA PRO A 34 37.28 8.76 16.02
C PRO A 34 38.71 8.27 15.68
N THR A 35 39.37 9.01 14.80
CA THR A 35 40.64 8.61 14.16
C THR A 35 41.75 8.32 15.17
N GLU A 36 41.87 9.12 16.23
CA GLU A 36 42.91 8.89 17.25
C GLU A 36 42.76 7.54 17.96
N ASP A 37 41.54 7.15 18.31
CA ASP A 37 41.27 5.90 19.00
C ASP A 37 41.50 4.70 18.08
N ILE A 38 41.15 4.85 16.80
CA ILE A 38 41.40 3.84 15.78
C ILE A 38 42.91 3.66 15.55
N LEU A 39 43.67 4.76 15.43
CA LEU A 39 45.12 4.69 15.27
C LEU A 39 45.79 4.06 16.50
N ARG A 40 45.38 4.44 17.72
CA ARG A 40 45.87 3.80 18.96
C ARG A 40 45.58 2.29 18.98
N TYR A 41 44.40 1.88 18.53
CA TYR A 41 44.03 0.47 18.42
C TYR A 41 44.92 -0.27 17.42
N LEU A 42 45.12 0.29 16.23
CA LEU A 42 45.97 -0.30 15.18
C LEU A 42 47.45 -0.36 15.61
N GLU A 43 47.97 0.72 16.20
CA GLU A 43 49.32 0.75 16.78
C GLU A 43 49.50 -0.38 17.79
N LYS A 44 48.56 -0.57 18.72
CA LYS A 44 48.61 -1.65 19.72
C LYS A 44 48.55 -3.05 19.10
N LYS A 45 47.93 -3.20 17.92
CA LYS A 45 47.83 -4.47 17.20
C LYS A 45 49.10 -4.80 16.39
N VAL A 46 49.81 -3.78 15.91
CA VAL A 46 50.99 -3.94 15.04
C VAL A 46 52.30 -3.88 15.84
N ILE A 47 52.37 -3.03 16.87
CA ILE A 47 53.58 -2.80 17.67
C ILE A 47 53.51 -3.66 18.93
N GLU A 48 54.14 -4.83 18.89
CA GLU A 48 54.15 -5.76 20.04
C GLU A 48 55.09 -5.31 21.17
N LYS A 49 56.20 -4.65 20.81
CA LYS A 49 57.20 -4.14 21.74
C LYS A 49 57.76 -2.82 21.23
N ASP A 50 58.06 -1.92 22.16
CA ASP A 50 58.65 -0.63 21.82
C ASP A 50 60.13 -0.77 21.44
N ASN A 51 60.52 -0.16 20.33
CA ASN A 51 61.88 -0.13 19.82
C ASN A 51 62.16 1.24 19.16
N PRO A 52 63.16 2.01 19.66
CA PRO A 52 63.46 3.34 19.15
C PRO A 52 63.73 3.44 17.64
N ASN A 53 64.20 2.36 17.02
CA ASN A 53 64.55 2.34 15.60
C ASN A 53 63.37 1.98 14.68
N THR A 54 62.44 1.13 15.15
CA THR A 54 61.34 0.62 14.30
C THR A 54 59.98 1.23 14.65
N THR A 55 59.73 1.59 15.92
CA THR A 55 58.46 2.18 16.36
C THR A 55 58.04 3.41 15.53
N PRO A 56 58.90 4.40 15.24
CA PRO A 56 58.49 5.57 14.46
C PRO A 56 58.05 5.23 13.04
N ALA A 57 58.78 4.31 12.38
CA ALA A 57 58.44 3.85 11.04
C ALA A 57 57.11 3.07 11.03
N LEU A 58 56.90 2.19 12.01
CA LEU A 58 55.66 1.42 12.14
C LEU A 58 54.44 2.31 12.40
N LYS A 59 54.57 3.37 13.22
CA LYS A 59 53.50 4.35 13.43
C LYS A 59 53.14 5.08 12.15
N ALA A 60 54.13 5.54 11.39
CA ALA A 60 53.90 6.19 10.09
C ALA A 60 53.20 5.24 9.09
N VAL A 61 53.60 3.95 9.07
CA VAL A 61 52.96 2.93 8.24
C VAL A 61 51.49 2.71 8.66
N VAL A 62 51.20 2.64 9.96
CA VAL A 62 49.83 2.50 10.47
C VAL A 62 48.97 3.71 10.07
N GLU A 63 49.49 4.92 10.21
CA GLU A 63 48.77 6.15 9.86
C GLU A 63 48.48 6.24 8.36
N ASP A 64 49.48 6.00 7.49
CA ASP A 64 49.28 5.98 6.04
C ASP A 64 48.29 4.89 5.61
N SER A 65 48.44 3.68 6.17
CA SER A 65 47.55 2.56 5.88
C SER A 65 46.12 2.87 6.26
N TYR A 66 45.90 3.50 7.43
CA TYR A 66 44.56 3.91 7.85
C TYR A 66 43.97 4.96 6.90
N LYS A 67 44.67 6.08 6.70
CA LYS A 67 44.15 7.22 5.93
C LYS A 67 43.91 6.89 4.45
N ARG A 68 44.84 6.18 3.82
CA ARG A 68 44.82 5.96 2.37
C ARG A 68 44.01 4.73 1.95
N LEU A 69 43.95 3.71 2.80
CA LEU A 69 43.38 2.41 2.42
C LEU A 69 42.19 2.00 3.29
N ILE A 70 42.37 1.95 4.61
CA ILE A 70 41.36 1.38 5.52
C ILE A 70 40.14 2.31 5.64
N ALA A 71 40.34 3.59 5.96
CA ALA A 71 39.23 4.52 6.17
C ALA A 71 38.33 4.65 4.92
N PRO A 72 38.86 4.88 3.69
CA PRO A 72 38.02 4.97 2.50
C PRO A 72 37.33 3.65 2.13
N ALA A 73 37.93 2.49 2.44
CA ALA A 73 37.30 1.20 2.22
C ALA A 73 36.12 0.98 3.16
N ILE A 74 36.35 1.20 4.47
CA ILE A 74 35.32 1.04 5.50
C ILE A 74 34.20 2.06 5.35
N GLU A 75 34.51 3.32 4.99
CA GLU A 75 33.49 4.34 4.73
C GLU A 75 32.55 3.91 3.58
N ARG A 76 33.10 3.41 2.47
CA ARG A 76 32.30 2.88 1.36
C ARG A 76 31.47 1.67 1.77
N GLU A 77 32.03 0.77 2.55
CA GLU A 77 31.33 -0.41 3.05
C GLU A 77 30.14 -0.02 3.94
N ILE A 78 30.36 0.86 4.92
CA ILE A 78 29.31 1.40 5.79
C ILE A 78 28.24 2.11 4.98
N ARG A 79 28.63 2.99 4.03
CA ARG A 79 27.67 3.71 3.19
C ARG A 79 26.82 2.78 2.34
N ASN A 80 27.43 1.73 1.78
CA ASN A 80 26.70 0.73 1.00
C ASN A 80 25.72 -0.05 1.87
N GLU A 81 26.14 -0.51 3.05
CA GLU A 81 25.27 -1.24 3.98
C GLU A 81 24.08 -0.37 4.44
N LEU A 82 24.34 0.89 4.79
CA LEU A 82 23.31 1.85 5.17
C LEU A 82 22.32 2.09 4.03
N THR A 83 22.82 2.24 2.81
CA THR A 83 21.99 2.45 1.62
C THR A 83 21.12 1.22 1.33
N GLU A 84 21.70 0.03 1.31
CA GLU A 84 20.96 -1.22 1.06
C GLU A 84 19.88 -1.45 2.11
N LYS A 85 20.21 -1.25 3.40
CA LYS A 85 19.23 -1.37 4.49
C LYS A 85 18.10 -0.34 4.38
N ALA A 86 18.41 0.89 3.94
CA ALA A 86 17.42 1.94 3.74
C ALA A 86 16.50 1.63 2.55
N GLU A 87 17.07 1.20 1.42
CA GLU A 87 16.33 0.74 0.25
C GLU A 87 15.40 -0.43 0.60
N ASP A 88 15.89 -1.43 1.33
CA ASP A 88 15.09 -2.61 1.70
C ASP A 88 13.92 -2.27 2.61
N GLY A 89 14.15 -1.38 3.57
CA GLY A 89 13.10 -0.82 4.40
C GLY A 89 12.03 -0.10 3.57
N ALA A 90 12.45 0.73 2.62
CA ALA A 90 11.54 1.51 1.76
C ALA A 90 10.77 0.63 0.78
N ILE A 91 11.45 -0.31 0.10
CA ILE A 91 10.82 -1.24 -0.85
C ILE A 91 9.75 -2.10 -0.14
N LYS A 92 10.01 -2.54 1.09
CA LYS A 92 9.00 -3.26 1.89
C LYS A 92 7.76 -2.42 2.17
N VAL A 93 7.93 -1.12 2.44
CA VAL A 93 6.81 -0.18 2.60
C VAL A 93 6.05 -0.02 1.28
N PHE A 94 6.77 0.10 0.16
CA PHE A 94 6.15 0.26 -1.16
C PHE A 94 5.34 -0.97 -1.55
N GLY A 95 5.84 -2.16 -1.24
CA GLY A 95 5.09 -3.40 -1.41
C GLY A 95 3.78 -3.40 -0.64
N LYS A 96 3.79 -2.99 0.63
CA LYS A 96 2.55 -2.87 1.42
C LYS A 96 1.58 -1.84 0.85
N ASN A 97 2.07 -0.67 0.43
CA ASN A 97 1.24 0.36 -0.17
C ASN A 97 0.61 -0.13 -1.48
N LEU A 98 1.38 -0.86 -2.30
CA LEU A 98 0.88 -1.46 -3.53
C LEU A 98 -0.19 -2.52 -3.24
N GLU A 99 0.06 -3.43 -2.30
CA GLU A 99 -0.91 -4.44 -1.87
C GLU A 99 -2.24 -3.80 -1.49
N GLN A 100 -2.21 -2.74 -0.69
CA GLN A 100 -3.43 -2.04 -0.28
C GLN A 100 -4.20 -1.40 -1.44
N LEU A 101 -3.50 -0.84 -2.43
CA LEU A 101 -4.14 -0.29 -3.62
C LEU A 101 -4.79 -1.39 -4.48
N LEU A 102 -4.11 -2.53 -4.64
CA LEU A 102 -4.59 -3.66 -5.42
C LEU A 102 -5.76 -4.38 -4.75
N MET A 103 -5.74 -4.48 -3.42
CA MET A 103 -6.73 -5.20 -2.63
C MET A 103 -7.95 -4.34 -2.25
N GLN A 104 -8.11 -3.15 -2.84
CA GLN A 104 -9.29 -2.32 -2.63
C GLN A 104 -10.56 -3.06 -3.12
N PRO A 105 -11.68 -3.00 -2.36
CA PRO A 105 -12.93 -3.64 -2.76
C PRO A 105 -13.47 -3.07 -4.09
N PRO A 106 -13.83 -3.93 -5.06
CA PRO A 106 -14.43 -3.49 -6.32
C PRO A 106 -15.86 -2.97 -6.13
N ILE A 107 -16.29 -2.01 -6.96
CA ILE A 107 -17.70 -1.61 -7.09
C ILE A 107 -18.27 -2.11 -8.42
N ALA A 108 -18.61 -3.39 -8.45
CA ALA A 108 -19.11 -4.07 -9.64
C ALA A 108 -20.56 -3.68 -10.00
N GLY A 109 -20.92 -3.85 -11.27
CA GLY A 109 -22.31 -3.76 -11.73
C GLY A 109 -22.87 -2.33 -11.87
N LYS A 110 -22.04 -1.29 -11.73
CA LYS A 110 -22.45 0.12 -11.84
C LYS A 110 -21.93 0.75 -13.13
N VAL A 111 -22.74 1.62 -13.73
CA VAL A 111 -22.29 2.55 -14.78
C VAL A 111 -21.55 3.72 -14.11
N VAL A 112 -20.30 3.92 -14.51
CA VAL A 112 -19.36 4.87 -13.89
C VAL A 112 -18.93 5.92 -14.91
N LEU A 113 -18.92 7.19 -14.49
CA LEU A 113 -18.24 8.27 -15.21
C LEU A 113 -16.84 8.43 -14.61
N GLY A 114 -15.79 8.10 -15.36
CA GLY A 114 -14.43 8.50 -15.02
C GLY A 114 -14.21 9.96 -15.34
N TRP A 115 -13.63 10.68 -14.40
CA TRP A 115 -13.27 12.09 -14.49
C TRP A 115 -11.78 12.25 -14.22
N ASP A 116 -11.03 12.56 -15.28
CA ASP A 116 -9.62 12.92 -15.23
C ASP A 116 -9.49 14.45 -15.12
N PRO A 117 -9.19 14.99 -13.92
CA PRO A 117 -9.17 16.43 -13.68
C PRO A 117 -8.00 17.11 -14.39
N ALA A 118 -8.25 18.31 -14.94
CA ALA A 118 -7.17 19.17 -15.40
C ALA A 118 -7.62 20.63 -15.41
N PHE A 119 -6.63 21.54 -15.45
CA PHE A 119 -6.84 22.97 -15.69
C PHE A 119 -6.85 23.27 -17.20
N ARG A 120 -5.69 23.68 -17.74
CA ARG A 120 -5.52 24.19 -19.11
C ARG A 120 -6.00 23.24 -20.22
N THR A 121 -5.81 21.94 -20.05
CA THR A 121 -6.11 20.93 -21.08
C THR A 121 -7.56 20.42 -21.02
N GLY A 122 -8.38 20.92 -20.09
CA GLY A 122 -9.76 20.48 -19.85
C GLY A 122 -9.84 19.12 -19.14
N CYS A 123 -10.89 18.89 -18.37
CA CYS A 123 -11.15 17.62 -17.71
C CYS A 123 -11.64 16.60 -18.75
N LYS A 124 -11.07 15.39 -18.76
CA LYS A 124 -11.48 14.32 -19.68
C LYS A 124 -12.45 13.41 -18.96
N LEU A 125 -13.54 13.08 -19.64
CA LEU A 125 -14.56 12.20 -19.13
C LEU A 125 -14.65 10.95 -19.99
N ALA A 126 -14.88 9.81 -19.34
CA ALA A 126 -15.18 8.55 -19.99
C ALA A 126 -16.34 7.86 -19.26
N VAL A 127 -17.40 7.49 -19.99
CA VAL A 127 -18.49 6.69 -19.43
C VAL A 127 -18.18 5.23 -19.67
N VAL A 128 -18.19 4.42 -18.61
CA VAL A 128 -18.06 2.96 -18.70
C VAL A 128 -19.33 2.28 -18.19
N ASP A 129 -19.78 1.26 -18.91
CA ASP A 129 -20.92 0.44 -18.48
C ASP A 129 -20.54 -0.51 -17.33
N SER A 130 -21.50 -1.29 -16.84
CA SER A 130 -21.31 -2.25 -15.75
C SER A 130 -20.26 -3.34 -16.01
N THR A 131 -19.84 -3.52 -17.27
CA THR A 131 -18.81 -4.49 -17.69
C THR A 131 -17.44 -3.83 -17.91
N GLY A 132 -17.36 -2.51 -17.81
CA GLY A 132 -16.15 -1.74 -18.08
C GLY A 132 -15.96 -1.36 -19.55
N LYS A 133 -16.95 -1.60 -20.42
CA LYS A 133 -16.89 -1.13 -21.80
C LYS A 133 -17.11 0.38 -21.83
N VAL A 134 -16.24 1.10 -22.56
CA VAL A 134 -16.39 2.55 -22.74
C VAL A 134 -17.54 2.84 -23.70
N LEU A 135 -18.50 3.65 -23.27
CA LEU A 135 -19.71 4.02 -24.01
C LEU A 135 -19.62 5.40 -24.68
N ASP A 136 -18.92 6.34 -24.05
CA ASP A 136 -18.78 7.72 -24.53
C ASP A 136 -17.54 8.37 -23.91
N THR A 137 -16.98 9.38 -24.58
CA THR A 137 -15.90 10.21 -24.05
C THR A 137 -16.12 11.66 -24.43
N VAL A 138 -15.77 12.58 -23.53
CA VAL A 138 -15.89 14.02 -23.78
C VAL A 138 -14.83 14.80 -23.02
N VAL A 139 -14.46 15.97 -23.54
CA VAL A 139 -13.60 16.92 -22.82
C VAL A 139 -14.45 18.13 -22.44
N ILE A 140 -14.41 18.50 -21.16
CA ILE A 140 -15.10 19.67 -20.61
C ILE A 140 -14.10 20.63 -19.99
N TYR A 141 -14.51 21.89 -19.77
CA TYR A 141 -13.62 22.94 -19.26
C TYR A 141 -14.20 23.65 -18.03
N PRO A 142 -14.53 22.94 -16.95
CA PRO A 142 -15.23 23.52 -15.80
C PRO A 142 -14.30 24.34 -14.90
N THR A 143 -12.98 24.13 -14.98
CA THR A 143 -11.97 24.74 -14.12
C THR A 143 -11.24 25.89 -14.82
N ALA A 144 -10.35 26.58 -14.09
CA ALA A 144 -9.50 27.60 -14.66
C ALA A 144 -8.59 27.05 -15.77
N PRO A 145 -8.28 27.83 -16.82
CA PRO A 145 -8.63 29.24 -17.02
C PRO A 145 -10.02 29.49 -17.66
N GLN A 146 -10.68 28.48 -18.24
CA GLN A 146 -11.91 28.71 -19.01
C GLN A 146 -13.16 28.87 -18.14
N ASN A 147 -13.24 28.20 -16.99
CA ASN A 147 -14.34 28.30 -16.02
C ASN A 147 -15.74 28.11 -16.63
N LYS A 148 -15.89 27.22 -17.63
CA LYS A 148 -17.16 26.92 -18.31
C LYS A 148 -18.02 25.95 -17.48
N VAL A 149 -18.33 26.33 -16.25
CA VAL A 149 -19.03 25.47 -15.28
C VAL A 149 -20.42 25.07 -15.77
N GLU A 150 -21.26 26.03 -16.16
CA GLU A 150 -22.65 25.77 -16.57
C GLU A 150 -22.76 24.94 -17.87
N GLU A 151 -21.88 25.19 -18.83
CA GLU A 151 -21.76 24.39 -20.06
C GLU A 151 -21.40 22.93 -19.72
N SER A 152 -20.43 22.76 -18.82
CA SER A 152 -19.98 21.44 -18.36
C SER A 152 -21.09 20.71 -17.60
N LYS A 153 -21.81 21.39 -16.69
CA LYS A 153 -22.97 20.83 -15.98
C LYS A 153 -24.05 20.37 -16.95
N LYS A 154 -24.34 21.14 -18.01
CA LYS A 154 -25.33 20.75 -19.04
C LYS A 154 -24.93 19.44 -19.73
N ILE A 155 -23.66 19.30 -20.13
CA ILE A 155 -23.13 18.07 -20.74
C ILE A 155 -23.23 16.90 -19.76
N LEU A 156 -22.84 17.10 -18.50
CA LEU A 156 -22.88 16.07 -17.46
C LEU A 156 -24.32 15.59 -17.19
N LYS A 157 -25.30 16.50 -17.09
CA LYS A 157 -26.72 16.13 -16.95
C LYS A 157 -27.20 15.24 -18.10
N GLN A 158 -26.81 15.57 -19.33
CA GLN A 158 -27.15 14.78 -20.51
C GLN A 158 -26.53 13.38 -20.46
N LEU A 159 -25.24 13.27 -20.10
CA LEU A 159 -24.56 11.97 -19.96
C LEU A 159 -25.17 11.11 -18.84
N ILE A 160 -25.45 11.71 -17.68
CA ILE A 160 -26.05 11.03 -16.53
C ILE A 160 -27.41 10.44 -16.90
N GLN A 161 -28.23 11.20 -17.63
CA GLN A 161 -29.55 10.74 -18.08
C GLN A 161 -29.44 9.70 -19.21
N LYS A 162 -28.58 9.93 -20.21
CA LYS A 162 -28.42 9.06 -21.38
C LYS A 162 -27.94 7.66 -21.02
N TYR A 163 -27.00 7.55 -20.09
CA TYR A 163 -26.33 6.30 -19.75
C TYR A 163 -26.72 5.73 -18.39
N ASP A 164 -27.68 6.35 -17.70
CA ASP A 164 -28.09 5.96 -16.37
C ASP A 164 -26.92 5.91 -15.35
N ILE A 165 -26.01 6.89 -15.44
CA ILE A 165 -24.80 6.95 -14.59
C ILE A 165 -25.22 7.02 -13.12
N SER A 166 -24.55 6.22 -12.29
CA SER A 166 -24.82 6.13 -10.84
C SER A 166 -23.64 6.57 -9.97
N LEU A 167 -22.42 6.55 -10.53
CA LEU A 167 -21.19 6.89 -9.84
C LEU A 167 -20.27 7.73 -10.71
N ILE A 168 -19.59 8.69 -10.09
CA ILE A 168 -18.52 9.49 -10.71
C ILE A 168 -17.20 9.16 -10.01
N SER A 169 -16.24 8.60 -10.74
CA SER A 169 -14.89 8.31 -10.27
C SER A 169 -13.97 9.46 -10.64
N VAL A 170 -13.42 10.18 -9.66
CA VAL A 170 -12.59 11.37 -9.87
C VAL A 170 -11.14 11.06 -9.53
N GLY A 171 -10.21 11.30 -10.47
CA GLY A 171 -8.78 11.19 -10.21
C GLY A 171 -8.33 12.15 -9.11
N ASN A 172 -7.37 11.73 -8.29
CA ASN A 172 -6.85 12.52 -7.17
C ASN A 172 -5.73 13.51 -7.54
N GLY A 173 -5.56 13.81 -8.82
CA GLY A 173 -4.51 14.66 -9.35
C GLY A 173 -4.76 16.16 -9.29
N THR A 174 -4.13 16.83 -10.25
CA THR A 174 -4.20 18.29 -10.41
C THR A 174 -5.62 18.70 -10.79
N ALA A 175 -6.17 19.71 -10.12
CA ALA A 175 -7.54 20.19 -10.31
C ALA A 175 -8.67 19.23 -9.85
N SER A 176 -8.32 18.17 -9.10
CA SER A 176 -9.29 17.21 -8.55
C SER A 176 -10.32 17.89 -7.66
N ARG A 177 -9.88 18.78 -6.78
CA ARG A 177 -10.75 19.50 -5.85
C ARG A 177 -11.68 20.50 -6.54
N GLU A 178 -11.18 21.25 -7.52
CA GLU A 178 -12.01 22.13 -8.36
C GLU A 178 -13.07 21.35 -9.13
N SER A 179 -12.72 20.13 -9.54
CA SER A 179 -13.66 19.21 -10.16
C SER A 179 -14.72 18.71 -9.16
N GLU A 180 -14.32 18.37 -7.92
CA GLU A 180 -15.25 17.96 -6.85
C GLU A 180 -16.31 19.03 -6.57
N MET A 181 -15.93 20.31 -6.49
CA MET A 181 -16.88 21.40 -6.25
C MET A 181 -17.96 21.46 -7.34
N VAL A 182 -17.53 21.35 -8.60
CA VAL A 182 -18.44 21.34 -9.76
C VAL A 182 -19.35 20.12 -9.75
N ILE A 183 -18.83 18.95 -9.36
CA ILE A 183 -19.60 17.73 -9.22
C ILE A 183 -20.65 17.88 -8.13
N VAL A 184 -20.29 18.35 -6.94
CA VAL A 184 -21.24 18.49 -5.82
C VAL A 184 -22.35 19.50 -6.16
N ASP A 185 -22.02 20.62 -6.78
CA ASP A 185 -23.04 21.58 -7.21
C ASP A 185 -23.97 20.97 -8.26
N LEU A 186 -23.43 20.18 -9.20
CA LEU A 186 -24.24 19.41 -10.14
C LEU A 186 -25.16 18.40 -9.43
N LEU A 187 -24.65 17.68 -8.42
CA LEU A 187 -25.41 16.66 -7.68
C LEU A 187 -26.63 17.26 -6.97
N LYS A 188 -26.54 18.51 -6.48
CA LYS A 188 -27.67 19.24 -5.88
C LYS A 188 -28.76 19.63 -6.90
N GLU A 189 -28.39 19.74 -8.17
CA GLU A 189 -29.29 20.18 -9.26
C GLU A 189 -30.00 19.01 -9.96
N ILE A 190 -29.61 17.77 -9.68
CA ILE A 190 -30.21 16.58 -10.30
C ILE A 190 -31.08 15.81 -9.29
N PRO A 191 -32.25 15.29 -9.71
CA PRO A 191 -33.11 14.52 -8.81
C PRO A 191 -32.61 13.08 -8.58
N LYS A 192 -31.61 12.64 -9.35
CA LYS A 192 -31.10 11.27 -9.32
C LYS A 192 -30.01 11.13 -8.25
N PRO A 193 -30.02 10.06 -7.43
CA PRO A 193 -29.01 9.83 -6.39
C PRO A 193 -27.70 9.34 -7.01
N VAL A 194 -26.96 10.24 -7.63
CA VAL A 194 -25.58 9.99 -8.11
C VAL A 194 -24.61 10.35 -6.99
N GLN A 195 -23.59 9.52 -6.81
CA GLN A 195 -22.52 9.76 -5.84
C GLN A 195 -21.18 9.88 -6.57
N TYR A 196 -20.18 10.46 -5.90
CA TYR A 196 -18.82 10.50 -6.42
C TYR A 196 -17.84 9.85 -5.44
N VAL A 197 -16.69 9.48 -5.96
CA VAL A 197 -15.59 8.89 -5.19
C VAL A 197 -14.26 9.36 -5.76
N ILE A 198 -13.31 9.61 -4.88
CA ILE A 198 -11.95 9.94 -5.27
C ILE A 198 -11.14 8.66 -5.42
N VAL A 199 -10.50 8.48 -6.56
CA VAL A 199 -9.63 7.35 -6.84
C VAL A 199 -8.19 7.79 -7.05
N ASN A 200 -7.27 6.90 -6.73
CA ASN A 200 -5.86 7.12 -7.02
C ASN A 200 -5.64 7.09 -8.54
N GLU A 201 -5.07 8.14 -9.12
CA GLU A 201 -4.74 8.23 -10.56
C GLU A 201 -3.29 7.84 -10.87
N ALA A 202 -2.49 7.48 -9.87
CA ALA A 202 -1.09 7.13 -10.07
C ALA A 202 -0.93 6.04 -11.14
N GLY A 203 -0.03 6.26 -12.08
CA GLY A 203 0.18 5.38 -13.23
C GLY A 203 -0.87 5.47 -14.35
N ALA A 204 -1.95 6.26 -14.21
CA ALA A 204 -2.95 6.40 -15.29
C ALA A 204 -2.35 7.05 -16.54
N SER A 205 -1.48 8.04 -16.36
CA SER A 205 -0.69 8.64 -17.43
C SER A 205 0.24 7.63 -18.10
N VAL A 206 0.92 6.78 -17.32
CA VAL A 206 1.80 5.72 -17.84
C VAL A 206 1.01 4.68 -18.63
N TYR A 207 -0.15 4.25 -18.11
CA TYR A 207 -1.08 3.37 -18.84
C TYR A 207 -1.50 4.02 -20.15
N SER A 208 -2.00 5.25 -20.12
CA SER A 208 -2.59 5.90 -21.29
C SER A 208 -1.62 6.09 -22.47
N ALA A 209 -0.33 6.25 -22.17
CA ALA A 209 0.75 6.34 -23.14
C ALA A 209 1.36 4.97 -23.53
N SER A 210 0.89 3.87 -22.93
CA SER A 210 1.43 2.54 -23.17
C SER A 210 0.96 1.96 -24.52
N LYS A 211 1.71 0.95 -24.99
CA LYS A 211 1.32 0.14 -26.14
C LYS A 211 0.01 -0.60 -25.87
N LEU A 212 -0.17 -1.13 -24.65
CA LEU A 212 -1.38 -1.84 -24.24
C LEU A 212 -2.62 -0.95 -24.35
N ALA A 213 -2.58 0.28 -23.83
CA ALA A 213 -3.72 1.19 -23.95
C ALA A 213 -3.99 1.62 -25.40
N THR A 214 -2.96 1.66 -26.24
CA THR A 214 -3.11 1.91 -27.68
C THR A 214 -3.78 0.73 -28.39
N GLU A 215 -3.48 -0.50 -27.98
CA GLU A 215 -4.14 -1.72 -28.47
C GLU A 215 -5.60 -1.81 -27.99
N GLU A 216 -5.88 -1.48 -26.72
CA GLU A 216 -7.24 -1.47 -26.16
C GLU A 216 -8.11 -0.34 -26.76
N PHE A 217 -7.51 0.84 -27.01
CA PHE A 217 -8.23 2.02 -27.50
C PHE A 217 -7.48 2.75 -28.64
N PRO A 218 -7.44 2.17 -29.85
CA PRO A 218 -6.68 2.73 -30.98
C PRO A 218 -7.14 4.14 -31.39
N ASN A 219 -8.44 4.41 -31.27
CA ASN A 219 -9.07 5.65 -31.71
C ASN A 219 -9.15 6.72 -30.62
N PHE A 220 -8.67 6.43 -29.40
CA PHE A 220 -8.73 7.39 -28.29
C PHE A 220 -7.42 8.13 -28.16
N ASP A 221 -7.50 9.41 -27.78
CA ASP A 221 -6.33 10.16 -27.35
C ASP A 221 -5.85 9.72 -25.96
N VAL A 222 -4.68 10.21 -25.56
CA VAL A 222 -4.04 9.87 -24.29
C VAL A 222 -4.91 10.25 -23.09
N GLY A 223 -5.58 11.41 -23.12
CA GLY A 223 -6.44 11.86 -22.02
C GLY A 223 -7.72 11.03 -21.89
N GLN A 224 -8.33 10.64 -23.01
CA GLN A 224 -9.50 9.77 -23.03
C GLN A 224 -9.19 8.38 -22.45
N ARG A 225 -8.01 7.83 -22.77
CA ARG A 225 -7.53 6.55 -22.19
C ARG A 225 -7.32 6.66 -20.68
N SER A 226 -6.76 7.78 -20.21
CA SER A 226 -6.57 8.06 -18.78
C SER A 226 -7.92 8.09 -18.05
N ALA A 227 -8.90 8.84 -18.56
CA ALA A 227 -10.26 8.90 -17.99
C ALA A 227 -10.95 7.52 -17.96
N ALA A 228 -10.77 6.70 -19.01
CA ALA A 228 -11.28 5.33 -19.04
C ALA A 228 -10.65 4.46 -17.95
N SER A 229 -9.34 4.59 -17.71
CA SER A 229 -8.64 3.89 -16.63
C SER A 229 -9.16 4.31 -15.25
N ILE A 230 -9.34 5.62 -15.01
CA ILE A 230 -9.90 6.15 -13.76
C ILE A 230 -11.31 5.58 -13.49
N ALA A 231 -12.13 5.42 -14.52
CA ALA A 231 -13.45 4.81 -14.38
C ALA A 231 -13.37 3.33 -14.00
N ARG A 232 -12.54 2.56 -14.70
CA ARG A 232 -12.37 1.11 -14.51
C ARG A 232 -11.72 0.74 -13.19
N ARG A 233 -10.81 1.57 -12.67
CA ARG A 233 -10.18 1.40 -11.36
C ARG A 233 -11.20 1.30 -10.24
N LEU A 234 -12.31 2.05 -10.32
CA LEU A 234 -13.36 1.96 -9.31
C LEU A 234 -14.14 0.64 -9.40
N GLN A 235 -14.35 0.15 -10.63
CA GLN A 235 -15.10 -1.08 -10.87
C GLN A 235 -14.31 -2.29 -10.39
N ASP A 236 -13.02 -2.36 -10.72
CA ASP A 236 -12.10 -3.35 -10.17
C ASP A 236 -10.65 -2.79 -10.15
N PRO A 237 -10.15 -2.36 -8.97
CA PRO A 237 -8.80 -1.82 -8.83
C PRO A 237 -7.72 -2.80 -9.28
N LEU A 238 -7.85 -4.08 -8.91
CA LEU A 238 -6.86 -5.11 -9.24
C LEU A 238 -6.78 -5.30 -10.76
N ALA A 239 -7.91 -5.52 -11.42
CA ALA A 239 -7.95 -5.81 -12.85
C ALA A 239 -7.46 -4.66 -13.73
N GLU A 240 -7.54 -3.42 -13.25
CA GLU A 240 -7.08 -2.24 -13.98
C GLU A 240 -5.63 -1.86 -13.64
N LEU A 241 -5.20 -1.96 -12.37
CA LEU A 241 -3.84 -1.61 -11.96
C LEU A 241 -2.77 -2.60 -12.46
N VAL A 242 -3.10 -3.88 -12.64
CA VAL A 242 -2.17 -4.90 -13.21
C VAL A 242 -1.73 -4.58 -14.65
N LYS A 243 -2.46 -3.70 -15.36
CA LYS A 243 -2.11 -3.25 -16.71
C LYS A 243 -0.92 -2.28 -16.73
N ILE A 244 -0.50 -1.82 -15.56
CA ILE A 244 0.55 -0.83 -15.35
C ILE A 244 1.77 -1.54 -14.83
N ASP A 245 2.95 -1.13 -15.30
CA ASP A 245 4.21 -1.56 -14.70
C ASP A 245 4.22 -1.21 -13.20
N PRO A 246 4.36 -2.18 -12.27
CA PRO A 246 4.16 -1.94 -10.84
C PRO A 246 5.04 -0.83 -10.26
N LYS A 247 6.28 -0.67 -10.74
CA LYS A 247 7.17 0.44 -10.32
C LYS A 247 6.72 1.82 -10.79
N SER A 248 5.82 1.87 -11.76
CA SER A 248 5.23 3.11 -12.29
C SER A 248 3.97 3.52 -11.55
N ILE A 249 3.43 2.65 -10.70
CA ILE A 249 2.40 3.01 -9.73
C ILE A 249 3.13 3.74 -8.61
N GLY A 250 2.82 5.02 -8.41
CA GLY A 250 3.45 5.84 -7.37
C GLY A 250 3.13 5.32 -5.98
N VAL A 251 4.00 4.48 -5.43
CA VAL A 251 3.79 3.76 -4.16
C VAL A 251 4.65 4.31 -3.02
N GLY A 252 5.54 5.27 -3.30
CA GLY A 252 6.27 5.99 -2.28
C GLY A 252 7.29 7.00 -2.80
N GLN A 253 7.87 7.75 -1.88
CA GLN A 253 8.91 8.75 -2.16
C GLN A 253 10.23 8.07 -2.51
N TYR A 254 11.08 8.71 -3.32
CA TYR A 254 12.41 8.18 -3.72
C TYR A 254 12.38 6.87 -4.53
N GLN A 255 11.23 6.41 -5.01
CA GLN A 255 11.12 5.18 -5.82
C GLN A 255 11.99 5.19 -7.09
N HIS A 256 12.30 6.37 -7.63
CA HIS A 256 13.16 6.53 -8.80
C HIS A 256 14.66 6.59 -8.46
N ASP A 257 14.98 6.83 -7.19
CA ASP A 257 16.35 7.05 -6.70
C ASP A 257 16.99 5.75 -6.18
N MET A 258 16.27 4.63 -6.26
CA MET A 258 16.68 3.32 -5.71
C MET A 258 16.96 2.27 -6.78
N ASN A 259 17.50 1.13 -6.35
CA ASN A 259 17.74 -0.02 -7.23
C ASN A 259 16.46 -0.49 -7.97
N GLN A 260 16.36 -0.10 -9.24
CA GLN A 260 15.19 -0.36 -10.08
C GLN A 260 14.94 -1.85 -10.34
N LYS A 261 15.98 -2.70 -10.29
CA LYS A 261 15.81 -4.14 -10.47
C LYS A 261 15.14 -4.75 -9.24
N LYS A 262 15.68 -4.47 -8.05
CA LYS A 262 15.13 -4.96 -6.77
C LYS A 262 13.70 -4.47 -6.54
N LEU A 263 13.43 -3.20 -6.90
CA LEU A 263 12.08 -2.63 -6.85
C LEU A 263 11.11 -3.36 -7.78
N SER A 264 11.49 -3.56 -9.05
CA SER A 264 10.65 -4.28 -10.03
C SER A 264 10.31 -5.70 -9.59
N GLU A 265 11.31 -6.45 -9.11
CA GLU A 265 11.13 -7.82 -8.63
C GLU A 265 10.20 -7.88 -7.42
N THR A 266 10.39 -6.98 -6.44
CA THR A 266 9.57 -6.98 -5.22
C THR A 266 8.13 -6.56 -5.50
N LEU A 267 7.91 -5.49 -6.26
CA LEU A 267 6.56 -5.04 -6.58
C LEU A 267 5.84 -6.02 -7.52
N GLY A 268 6.56 -6.67 -8.43
CA GLY A 268 6.03 -7.76 -9.25
C GLY A 268 5.53 -8.93 -8.40
N GLY A 269 6.30 -9.34 -7.40
CA GLY A 269 5.89 -10.38 -6.45
C GLY A 269 4.63 -10.00 -5.65
N VAL A 270 4.50 -8.73 -5.24
CA VAL A 270 3.28 -8.25 -4.57
C VAL A 270 2.05 -8.33 -5.47
N VAL A 271 2.19 -8.00 -6.77
CA VAL A 271 1.09 -8.13 -7.73
C VAL A 271 0.70 -9.60 -7.90
N GLU A 272 1.68 -10.49 -8.06
CA GLU A 272 1.45 -11.94 -8.13
C GLU A 272 0.71 -12.44 -6.87
N ASP A 273 1.17 -12.08 -5.68
CA ASP A 273 0.52 -12.44 -4.42
C ASP A 273 -0.94 -11.94 -4.38
N CYS A 274 -1.21 -10.69 -4.74
CA CYS A 274 -2.56 -10.13 -4.75
C CYS A 274 -3.48 -10.84 -5.75
N VAL A 275 -3.01 -11.07 -6.98
CA VAL A 275 -3.80 -11.72 -8.03
C VAL A 275 -4.13 -13.16 -7.68
N ASN A 276 -3.18 -13.93 -7.16
CA ASN A 276 -3.41 -15.32 -6.77
C ASN A 276 -4.26 -15.44 -5.50
N LYS A 277 -4.13 -14.50 -4.56
CA LYS A 277 -4.97 -14.45 -3.35
C LYS A 277 -6.44 -14.16 -3.66
N VAL A 278 -6.71 -13.31 -4.65
CA VAL A 278 -8.08 -13.05 -5.13
C VAL A 278 -8.56 -14.17 -6.03
N GLY A 279 -7.68 -14.71 -6.88
CA GLY A 279 -8.01 -15.64 -7.96
C GLY A 279 -8.76 -14.93 -9.10
N VAL A 280 -8.84 -15.57 -10.27
CA VAL A 280 -9.38 -14.93 -11.49
C VAL A 280 -10.45 -15.80 -12.13
N ASP A 281 -11.48 -15.19 -12.72
CA ASP A 281 -12.42 -15.93 -13.55
C ASP A 281 -11.83 -16.14 -14.95
N LEU A 282 -11.68 -17.40 -15.33
CA LEU A 282 -11.01 -17.81 -16.56
C LEU A 282 -11.71 -17.29 -17.83
N ASN A 283 -13.02 -17.08 -17.78
CA ASN A 283 -13.83 -16.67 -18.91
C ASN A 283 -13.91 -15.14 -19.09
N THR A 284 -13.56 -14.37 -18.07
CA THR A 284 -13.68 -12.90 -18.11
C THR A 284 -12.34 -12.17 -17.91
N ALA A 285 -11.36 -12.80 -17.26
CA ALA A 285 -10.06 -12.18 -16.99
C ALA A 285 -9.35 -11.72 -18.27
N SER A 286 -8.67 -10.57 -18.19
CA SER A 286 -7.84 -10.06 -19.29
C SER A 286 -6.51 -10.82 -19.37
N ALA A 287 -5.84 -10.75 -20.52
CA ALA A 287 -4.49 -11.32 -20.65
C ALA A 287 -3.51 -10.69 -19.63
N SER A 288 -3.63 -9.39 -19.36
CA SER A 288 -2.79 -8.69 -18.38
C SER A 288 -2.99 -9.17 -16.95
N LEU A 289 -4.21 -9.59 -16.59
CA LEU A 289 -4.49 -10.15 -15.27
C LEU A 289 -3.99 -11.61 -15.18
N LEU A 290 -4.22 -12.41 -16.23
CA LEU A 290 -3.75 -13.79 -16.32
C LEU A 290 -2.23 -13.91 -16.28
N GLU A 291 -1.49 -12.89 -16.75
CA GLU A 291 -0.03 -12.80 -16.70
C GLU A 291 0.57 -12.93 -15.29
N TYR A 292 -0.22 -12.65 -14.24
CA TYR A 292 0.20 -12.73 -12.84
C TYR A 292 -0.32 -13.97 -12.10
N ILE A 293 -0.98 -14.89 -12.80
CA ILE A 293 -1.36 -16.17 -12.17
C ILE A 293 -0.15 -17.11 -12.13
N SER A 294 0.02 -17.79 -11.00
CA SER A 294 1.09 -18.76 -10.80
C SER A 294 1.18 -19.75 -11.96
N GLY A 295 2.38 -19.92 -12.51
CA GLY A 295 2.64 -20.81 -13.65
C GLY A 295 2.18 -20.29 -15.02
N ILE A 296 1.65 -19.08 -15.13
CA ILE A 296 1.22 -18.47 -16.40
C ILE A 296 2.24 -17.42 -16.85
N SER A 297 2.65 -17.53 -18.11
CA SER A 297 3.47 -16.50 -18.77
C SER A 297 2.61 -15.64 -19.68
N LYS A 298 3.14 -14.49 -20.10
CA LYS A 298 2.53 -13.61 -21.12
C LYS A 298 2.05 -14.31 -22.38
N VAL A 299 2.80 -15.32 -22.86
CA VAL A 299 2.41 -16.09 -24.04
C VAL A 299 1.21 -16.98 -23.72
N ILE A 300 1.22 -17.65 -22.56
CA ILE A 300 0.13 -18.54 -22.14
C ILE A 300 -1.13 -17.72 -21.85
N ALA A 301 -1.03 -16.57 -21.19
CA ALA A 301 -2.16 -15.67 -20.93
C ALA A 301 -2.88 -15.26 -22.22
N LYS A 302 -2.14 -14.87 -23.26
CA LYS A 302 -2.71 -14.59 -24.59
C LYS A 302 -3.36 -15.82 -25.22
N ASN A 303 -2.72 -16.98 -25.11
CA ASN A 303 -3.27 -18.23 -25.64
C ASN A 303 -4.56 -18.67 -24.94
N ILE A 304 -4.71 -18.40 -23.63
CA ILE A 304 -5.95 -18.66 -22.88
C ILE A 304 -7.09 -17.81 -23.43
N VAL A 305 -6.84 -16.51 -23.66
CA VAL A 305 -7.83 -15.60 -24.23
C VAL A 305 -8.19 -16.02 -25.66
N ALA A 306 -7.20 -16.29 -26.51
CA ALA A 306 -7.43 -16.79 -27.87
C ALA A 306 -8.24 -18.10 -27.88
N TYR A 307 -7.91 -19.04 -26.98
CA TYR A 307 -8.63 -20.30 -26.88
C TYR A 307 -10.12 -20.09 -26.59
N ARG A 308 -10.49 -19.20 -25.66
CA ARG A 308 -11.91 -18.94 -25.35
C ARG A 308 -12.64 -18.13 -26.43
N GLU A 309 -11.92 -17.32 -27.20
CA GLU A 309 -12.48 -16.61 -28.35
C GLU A 309 -12.79 -17.57 -29.50
N GLU A 310 -11.93 -18.55 -29.74
CA GLU A 310 -12.07 -19.54 -30.81
C GLU A 310 -13.02 -20.70 -30.45
N ASN A 311 -12.95 -21.21 -29.22
CA ASN A 311 -13.64 -22.43 -28.79
C ASN A 311 -14.86 -22.14 -27.89
N GLY A 312 -15.12 -20.87 -27.58
CA GLY A 312 -16.12 -20.45 -26.61
C GLY A 312 -15.65 -20.60 -25.16
N ARG A 313 -16.56 -20.37 -24.22
CA ARG A 313 -16.25 -20.37 -22.78
C ARG A 313 -15.69 -21.71 -22.28
N PHE A 314 -14.79 -21.64 -21.31
CA PHE A 314 -14.36 -22.77 -20.50
C PHE A 314 -15.52 -23.24 -19.60
N LEU A 315 -15.77 -24.55 -19.62
CA LEU A 315 -16.76 -25.24 -18.82
C LEU A 315 -16.13 -26.05 -17.68
N THR A 316 -14.86 -26.44 -17.83
CA THR A 316 -14.08 -27.10 -16.77
C THR A 316 -12.63 -26.64 -16.78
N ARG A 317 -11.96 -26.70 -15.62
CA ARG A 317 -10.52 -26.39 -15.51
C ARG A 317 -9.66 -27.29 -16.39
N ALA A 318 -10.02 -28.56 -16.54
CA ALA A 318 -9.28 -29.51 -17.37
C ALA A 318 -9.14 -29.08 -18.85
N GLN A 319 -10.00 -28.18 -19.35
CA GLN A 319 -9.85 -27.62 -20.69
C GLN A 319 -8.60 -26.72 -20.83
N LEU A 320 -8.01 -26.23 -19.73
CA LEU A 320 -6.73 -25.51 -19.75
C LEU A 320 -5.60 -26.33 -20.37
N LEU A 321 -5.62 -27.67 -20.23
CA LEU A 321 -4.65 -28.57 -20.85
C LEU A 321 -4.73 -28.59 -22.39
N LYS A 322 -5.81 -28.05 -22.97
CA LYS A 322 -5.96 -27.88 -24.42
C LYS A 322 -5.39 -26.55 -24.93
N VAL A 323 -5.01 -25.65 -24.02
CA VAL A 323 -4.43 -24.35 -24.38
C VAL A 323 -2.99 -24.55 -24.85
N ALA A 324 -2.65 -23.93 -25.97
CA ALA A 324 -1.31 -24.03 -26.55
C ALA A 324 -0.23 -23.58 -25.54
N LYS A 325 0.82 -24.38 -25.39
CA LYS A 325 1.97 -24.16 -24.49
C LYS A 325 1.65 -24.23 -22.99
N LEU A 326 0.44 -24.60 -22.59
CA LEU A 326 0.09 -24.88 -21.19
C LEU A 326 0.26 -26.38 -20.92
N GLY A 327 1.39 -26.74 -20.31
CA GLY A 327 1.70 -28.14 -19.97
C GLY A 327 1.13 -28.57 -18.61
N PRO A 328 1.21 -29.88 -18.26
CA PRO A 328 0.68 -30.41 -17.01
C PRO A 328 1.21 -29.71 -15.75
N LYS A 329 2.50 -29.32 -15.73
CA LYS A 329 3.06 -28.61 -14.58
C LYS A 329 2.52 -27.19 -14.44
N ALA A 330 2.35 -26.47 -15.55
CA ALA A 330 1.73 -25.14 -15.53
C ALA A 330 0.27 -25.22 -15.10
N TYR A 331 -0.45 -26.27 -15.54
CA TYR A 331 -1.81 -26.55 -15.08
C TYR A 331 -1.88 -26.78 -13.56
N GLU A 332 -1.00 -27.62 -13.02
CA GLU A 332 -0.91 -27.86 -11.57
C GLU A 332 -0.63 -26.58 -10.78
N GLN A 333 0.18 -25.66 -11.31
CA GLN A 333 0.46 -24.39 -10.63
C GLN A 333 -0.71 -23.40 -10.71
N CYS A 334 -1.46 -23.36 -11.84
CA CYS A 334 -2.45 -22.32 -12.07
C CYS A 334 -3.88 -22.72 -11.69
N ALA A 335 -4.23 -24.00 -11.71
CA ALA A 335 -5.62 -24.44 -11.71
C ALA A 335 -6.39 -24.03 -10.45
N GLY A 336 -5.73 -23.99 -9.28
CA GLY A 336 -6.35 -23.56 -8.02
C GLY A 336 -6.74 -22.08 -7.99
N PHE A 337 -6.07 -21.24 -8.79
CA PHE A 337 -6.30 -19.79 -8.85
C PHE A 337 -7.27 -19.37 -9.96
N MET A 338 -7.61 -20.28 -10.88
CA MET A 338 -8.51 -20.04 -12.01
C MET A 338 -9.91 -20.53 -11.68
N ARG A 339 -10.91 -19.65 -11.63
CA ARG A 339 -12.30 -19.98 -11.28
C ARG A 339 -13.21 -19.99 -12.51
N ILE A 340 -14.27 -20.79 -12.44
CA ILE A 340 -15.35 -20.85 -13.44
C ILE A 340 -16.69 -20.82 -12.70
N ALA A 341 -17.31 -19.63 -12.61
CA ALA A 341 -18.52 -19.42 -11.81
C ALA A 341 -19.69 -20.36 -12.20
N ASP A 342 -19.89 -20.61 -13.49
CA ASP A 342 -20.95 -21.46 -14.04
C ASP A 342 -20.39 -22.72 -14.73
N GLY A 343 -19.38 -23.34 -14.10
CA GLY A 343 -18.73 -24.54 -14.61
C GLY A 343 -19.63 -25.80 -14.55
N LYS A 344 -19.25 -26.85 -15.29
CA LYS A 344 -19.89 -28.17 -15.18
C LYS A 344 -19.64 -28.82 -13.82
N ASN A 345 -18.48 -28.55 -13.22
CA ASN A 345 -18.13 -29.01 -11.89
C ASN A 345 -18.24 -27.83 -10.91
N PRO A 346 -19.11 -27.90 -9.87
CA PRO A 346 -19.24 -26.84 -8.88
C PRO A 346 -17.93 -26.48 -8.16
N LEU A 347 -16.99 -27.43 -8.02
CA LEU A 347 -15.68 -27.16 -7.41
C LEU A 347 -14.79 -26.25 -8.26
N ASP A 348 -15.02 -26.15 -9.58
CA ASP A 348 -14.28 -25.23 -10.45
C ASP A 348 -14.62 -23.76 -10.14
N GLY A 349 -15.72 -23.50 -9.43
CA GLY A 349 -16.06 -22.18 -8.89
C GLY A 349 -15.32 -21.83 -7.60
N THR A 350 -14.62 -22.77 -6.99
CA THR A 350 -13.97 -22.63 -5.67
C THR A 350 -12.45 -22.57 -5.78
N SER A 351 -11.76 -22.23 -4.69
CA SER A 351 -10.29 -22.32 -4.59
C SER A 351 -9.77 -23.75 -4.39
N VAL A 352 -10.65 -24.76 -4.27
CA VAL A 352 -10.24 -26.16 -4.12
C VAL A 352 -9.46 -26.61 -5.35
N HIS A 353 -8.24 -27.11 -5.17
CA HIS A 353 -7.40 -27.55 -6.28
C HIS A 353 -7.95 -28.86 -6.90
N PRO A 354 -7.85 -29.05 -8.24
CA PRO A 354 -8.29 -30.29 -8.90
C PRO A 354 -7.68 -31.58 -8.34
N GLU A 355 -6.49 -31.52 -7.74
CA GLU A 355 -5.86 -32.68 -7.08
C GLU A 355 -6.66 -33.19 -5.86
N SER A 356 -7.45 -32.31 -5.24
CA SER A 356 -8.25 -32.61 -4.05
C SER A 356 -9.73 -32.88 -4.37
N TYR A 357 -10.13 -32.96 -5.65
CA TYR A 357 -11.54 -33.17 -6.03
C TYR A 357 -12.10 -34.49 -5.52
N ASP A 358 -11.34 -35.58 -5.64
CA ASP A 358 -11.78 -36.90 -5.18
C ASP A 358 -11.94 -36.94 -3.64
N ALA A 359 -11.01 -36.33 -2.91
CA ALA A 359 -11.08 -36.19 -1.46
C ALA A 359 -12.27 -35.33 -1.04
N THR A 360 -12.50 -34.21 -1.73
CA THR A 360 -13.63 -33.29 -1.47
C THR A 360 -14.97 -33.98 -1.72
N LYS A 361 -15.08 -34.78 -2.78
CA LYS A 361 -16.30 -35.54 -3.08
C LYS A 361 -16.61 -36.55 -1.98
N LYS A 362 -15.60 -37.31 -1.51
CA LYS A 362 -15.75 -38.26 -0.39
C LYS A 362 -16.16 -37.55 0.91
N LEU A 363 -15.57 -36.37 1.18
CA LEU A 363 -15.94 -35.54 2.33
C LEU A 363 -17.42 -35.15 2.29
N LEU A 364 -17.90 -34.64 1.14
CA LEU A 364 -19.31 -34.25 0.97
C LEU A 364 -20.24 -35.45 1.17
N GLU A 365 -19.96 -36.59 0.53
CA GLU A 365 -20.75 -37.82 0.68
C GLU A 365 -20.84 -38.28 2.14
N LYS A 366 -19.72 -38.26 2.87
CA LYS A 366 -19.66 -38.66 4.28
C LYS A 366 -20.44 -37.74 5.20
N LEU A 367 -20.47 -36.44 4.91
CA LEU A 367 -21.17 -35.44 5.71
C LEU A 367 -22.62 -35.21 5.26
N GLY A 368 -23.08 -35.98 4.28
CA GLY A 368 -24.45 -35.94 3.77
C GLY A 368 -24.77 -34.74 2.87
N TYR A 369 -23.75 -34.18 2.21
CA TYR A 369 -23.89 -33.11 1.23
C TYR A 369 -23.68 -33.62 -0.20
N THR A 370 -24.20 -32.87 -1.15
CA THR A 370 -24.09 -33.14 -2.59
C THR A 370 -23.34 -32.00 -3.29
N MET A 371 -22.88 -32.26 -4.52
CA MET A 371 -22.30 -31.20 -5.36
C MET A 371 -23.29 -30.07 -5.68
N GLU A 372 -24.59 -30.37 -5.69
CA GLU A 372 -25.64 -29.36 -5.88
C GLU A 372 -25.78 -28.45 -4.65
N ASP A 373 -25.48 -28.96 -3.44
CA ASP A 373 -25.39 -28.13 -2.24
C ASP A 373 -24.22 -27.15 -2.32
N VAL A 374 -23.07 -27.59 -2.85
CA VAL A 374 -21.91 -26.70 -3.11
C VAL A 374 -22.30 -25.60 -4.09
N LYS A 375 -22.94 -25.97 -5.20
CA LYS A 375 -23.38 -25.02 -6.24
C LYS A 375 -24.35 -23.97 -5.69
N ASN A 376 -25.31 -24.42 -4.87
CA ASN A 376 -26.32 -23.55 -4.26
C ASN A 376 -25.83 -22.87 -2.96
N ARG A 377 -24.55 -23.05 -2.58
CA ARG A 377 -23.93 -22.51 -1.37
C ARG A 377 -24.63 -22.92 -0.06
N ASN A 378 -25.20 -24.13 -0.04
CA ASN A 378 -25.93 -24.71 1.11
C ASN A 378 -25.04 -25.58 2.00
N VAL A 379 -23.73 -25.30 2.04
CA VAL A 379 -22.72 -26.10 2.77
C VAL A 379 -22.25 -25.38 4.05
N GLU A 380 -22.94 -24.29 4.43
CA GLU A 380 -22.60 -23.51 5.61
C GLU A 380 -22.65 -24.37 6.89
N GLY A 381 -21.60 -24.28 7.71
CA GLY A 381 -21.48 -25.07 8.94
C GLY A 381 -21.00 -26.51 8.74
N ILE A 382 -20.44 -26.85 7.57
CA ILE A 382 -19.75 -28.13 7.36
C ILE A 382 -18.62 -28.34 8.38
N SER A 383 -17.93 -27.28 8.81
CA SER A 383 -16.91 -27.34 9.87
C SER A 383 -17.45 -27.89 11.19
N LYS A 384 -18.71 -27.58 11.54
CA LYS A 384 -19.35 -28.02 12.78
C LYS A 384 -19.68 -29.51 12.79
N LYS A 385 -19.71 -30.16 11.61
CA LYS A 385 -19.92 -31.61 11.51
C LYS A 385 -18.61 -32.40 11.65
N ILE A 386 -17.46 -31.72 11.70
CA ILE A 386 -16.15 -32.34 11.81
C ILE A 386 -15.67 -32.19 13.26
N ALA A 387 -15.54 -33.33 13.96
CA ALA A 387 -15.05 -33.36 15.33
C ALA A 387 -13.52 -33.46 15.41
N ASP A 388 -12.91 -34.15 14.44
CA ASP A 388 -11.48 -34.44 14.39
C ASP A 388 -10.99 -34.30 12.94
N TYR A 389 -10.18 -33.28 12.68
CA TYR A 389 -9.63 -32.99 11.36
C TYR A 389 -8.50 -33.93 10.98
N ASP A 390 -7.68 -34.37 11.93
CA ASP A 390 -6.52 -35.22 11.66
C ASP A 390 -6.98 -36.61 11.21
N ALA A 391 -7.91 -37.22 11.97
CA ALA A 391 -8.44 -38.54 11.64
C ALA A 391 -9.21 -38.54 10.31
N LEU A 392 -10.01 -37.49 10.06
CA LEU A 392 -10.76 -37.37 8.81
C LEU A 392 -9.85 -37.12 7.62
N ALA A 393 -8.77 -36.35 7.78
CA ALA A 393 -7.80 -36.10 6.72
C ALA A 393 -7.05 -37.37 6.31
N GLU A 394 -6.63 -38.19 7.29
CA GLU A 394 -5.98 -39.49 7.03
C GLU A 394 -6.91 -40.43 6.23
N GLU A 395 -8.19 -40.50 6.59
CA GLU A 395 -9.18 -41.30 5.87
C GLU A 395 -9.42 -40.82 4.43
N LEU A 396 -9.38 -39.51 4.22
CA LEU A 396 -9.55 -38.88 2.90
C LEU A 396 -8.27 -38.93 2.05
N GLY A 397 -7.13 -39.26 2.64
CA GLY A 397 -5.82 -39.33 1.99
C GLY A 397 -5.21 -37.95 1.70
N ILE A 398 -5.53 -36.94 2.51
CA ILE A 398 -5.02 -35.56 2.38
C ILE A 398 -4.43 -35.08 3.72
N GLY A 399 -3.71 -33.96 3.71
CA GLY A 399 -3.21 -33.35 4.96
C GLY A 399 -4.31 -32.62 5.73
N ALA A 400 -4.17 -32.54 7.06
CA ALA A 400 -5.13 -31.84 7.92
C ALA A 400 -5.33 -30.36 7.53
N LEU A 401 -4.23 -29.65 7.22
CA LEU A 401 -4.31 -28.27 6.73
C LEU A 401 -5.06 -28.15 5.40
N THR A 402 -4.85 -29.09 4.48
CA THR A 402 -5.58 -29.15 3.21
C THR A 402 -7.08 -29.37 3.45
N LEU A 403 -7.44 -30.24 4.40
CA LEU A 403 -8.83 -30.45 4.78
C LEU A 403 -9.45 -29.18 5.38
N GLU A 404 -8.74 -28.49 6.28
CA GLU A 404 -9.18 -27.21 6.84
C GLU A 404 -9.46 -26.17 5.74
N ASP A 405 -8.56 -26.05 4.77
CA ASP A 405 -8.71 -25.10 3.66
C ASP A 405 -9.87 -25.48 2.74
N ILE A 406 -10.04 -26.77 2.41
CA ILE A 406 -11.21 -27.25 1.64
C ILE A 406 -12.50 -26.92 2.38
N VAL A 407 -12.57 -27.20 3.68
CA VAL A 407 -13.77 -26.93 4.49
C VAL A 407 -14.08 -25.44 4.53
N ARG A 408 -13.07 -24.60 4.76
CA ARG A 408 -13.22 -23.14 4.78
C ARG A 408 -13.71 -22.61 3.43
N GLU A 409 -13.18 -23.13 2.34
CA GLU A 409 -13.58 -22.75 0.98
C GLU A 409 -15.01 -23.23 0.67
N LEU A 410 -15.40 -24.44 1.07
CA LEU A 410 -16.77 -24.94 0.87
C LEU A 410 -17.82 -24.15 1.67
N GLU A 411 -17.49 -23.64 2.86
CA GLU A 411 -18.39 -22.78 3.63
C GLU A 411 -18.64 -21.44 2.97
N LYS A 412 -17.63 -20.88 2.30
CA LYS A 412 -17.73 -19.61 1.58
C LYS A 412 -17.06 -19.71 0.21
N PRO A 413 -17.71 -20.39 -0.76
CA PRO A 413 -17.14 -20.61 -2.09
C PRO A 413 -16.80 -19.29 -2.77
N ALA A 414 -15.60 -19.22 -3.36
CA ALA A 414 -15.14 -18.09 -4.15
C ALA A 414 -15.10 -16.75 -3.39
N ARG A 415 -14.93 -16.78 -2.05
CA ARG A 415 -14.87 -15.57 -1.22
C ARG A 415 -13.77 -14.66 -1.74
N ASP A 416 -14.14 -13.47 -2.17
CA ASP A 416 -13.16 -12.44 -2.52
C ASP A 416 -12.59 -11.85 -1.21
N PRO A 417 -11.28 -12.00 -0.94
CA PRO A 417 -10.66 -11.47 0.28
C PRO A 417 -10.76 -9.94 0.39
N ARG A 418 -11.07 -9.24 -0.71
CA ARG A 418 -11.26 -7.79 -0.73
C ARG A 418 -12.59 -7.38 -0.12
N GLU A 419 -13.58 -8.26 0.01
CA GLU A 419 -14.88 -7.92 0.61
C GLU A 419 -14.79 -7.52 2.09
N ASP A 420 -13.77 -8.02 2.80
CA ASP A 420 -13.50 -7.70 4.20
C ASP A 420 -12.75 -6.37 4.38
N MET A 421 -12.27 -5.77 3.28
CA MET A 421 -11.51 -4.52 3.31
C MET A 421 -12.45 -3.29 3.38
N PRO A 422 -11.98 -2.15 3.94
CA PRO A 422 -12.77 -0.92 3.99
C PRO A 422 -13.25 -0.48 2.60
N LYS A 423 -14.57 -0.35 2.43
CA LYS A 423 -15.17 0.10 1.16
C LYS A 423 -14.84 1.57 0.88
N PRO A 424 -14.62 1.96 -0.39
CA PRO A 424 -14.41 3.36 -0.76
C PRO A 424 -15.51 4.27 -0.23
N ILE A 425 -15.14 5.47 0.22
CA ILE A 425 -16.10 6.46 0.72
C ILE A 425 -16.84 7.08 -0.47
N LEU A 426 -18.11 6.71 -0.63
CA LEU A 426 -19.01 7.37 -1.58
C LEU A 426 -19.51 8.68 -0.97
N ARG A 427 -19.28 9.79 -1.67
CA ARG A 427 -19.63 11.14 -1.24
C ARG A 427 -20.75 11.71 -2.11
N SER A 428 -21.58 12.56 -1.51
CA SER A 428 -22.56 13.41 -2.20
C SER A 428 -22.29 14.90 -2.01
N ASP A 429 -21.50 15.24 -0.98
CA ASP A 429 -21.22 16.61 -0.57
C ASP A 429 -19.72 16.85 -0.41
N VAL A 430 -19.36 18.13 -0.33
CA VAL A 430 -18.03 18.64 0.01
C VAL A 430 -18.21 19.50 1.26
N LEU A 431 -17.41 19.24 2.30
CA LEU A 431 -17.39 20.06 3.52
C LEU A 431 -16.42 21.24 3.31
N GLU A 432 -16.76 22.43 3.82
CA GLU A 432 -15.80 23.52 3.96
C GLU A 432 -15.11 23.46 5.33
N ILE A 433 -13.94 24.11 5.45
CA ILE A 433 -13.23 24.21 6.74
C ILE A 433 -14.08 24.90 7.82
N LYS A 434 -15.00 25.78 7.41
CA LYS A 434 -15.92 26.52 8.28
C LYS A 434 -17.00 25.63 8.91
N ASP A 435 -17.30 24.50 8.26
CA ASP A 435 -18.29 23.54 8.75
C ASP A 435 -17.70 22.63 9.83
N LEU A 436 -16.36 22.62 9.97
CA LEU A 436 -15.67 21.78 10.95
C LEU A 436 -15.73 22.38 12.34
N LYS A 437 -16.15 21.56 13.30
CA LYS A 437 -16.12 21.88 14.72
C LYS A 437 -15.20 20.92 15.47
N PRO A 438 -14.38 21.41 16.42
CA PRO A 438 -13.65 20.52 17.33
C PRO A 438 -14.59 19.51 17.99
N GLY A 439 -14.18 18.25 18.02
CA GLY A 439 -14.96 17.11 18.52
C GLY A 439 -15.73 16.35 17.45
N MET A 440 -15.91 16.90 16.24
CA MET A 440 -16.58 16.21 15.14
C MET A 440 -15.78 14.97 14.72
N ILE A 441 -16.49 13.84 14.53
CA ILE A 441 -15.90 12.59 14.05
C ILE A 441 -16.26 12.46 12.57
N LEU A 442 -15.24 12.25 11.74
CA LEU A 442 -15.34 12.16 10.29
C LEU A 442 -14.59 10.93 9.81
N LYS A 443 -15.08 10.31 8.73
CA LYS A 443 -14.29 9.35 7.96
C LYS A 443 -13.41 10.11 6.99
N GLY A 444 -12.12 9.81 7.00
CA GLY A 444 -11.17 10.37 6.06
C GLY A 444 -10.29 9.30 5.43
N THR A 445 -9.65 9.67 4.33
CA THR A 445 -8.70 8.81 3.63
C THR A 445 -7.28 9.32 3.85
N VAL A 446 -6.37 8.46 4.28
CA VAL A 446 -4.95 8.82 4.44
C VAL A 446 -4.37 9.14 3.07
N ARG A 447 -4.00 10.41 2.84
CA ARG A 447 -3.41 10.89 1.59
C ARG A 447 -1.91 10.68 1.55
N ASN A 448 -1.25 10.86 2.69
CA ASN A 448 0.19 10.78 2.78
C ASN A 448 0.60 10.39 4.19
N VAL A 449 1.70 9.64 4.29
CA VAL A 449 2.30 9.23 5.55
C VAL A 449 3.72 9.77 5.60
N ILE A 450 4.05 10.49 6.67
CA ILE A 450 5.35 11.12 6.91
C ILE A 450 5.89 10.68 8.26
N ASP A 451 7.17 10.92 8.57
CA ASP A 451 7.78 10.35 9.77
C ASP A 451 7.11 10.77 11.09
N PHE A 452 6.54 11.98 11.14
CA PHE A 452 5.90 12.53 12.34
C PHE A 452 4.36 12.46 12.32
N GLY A 453 3.74 11.81 11.34
CA GLY A 453 2.28 11.71 11.28
C GLY A 453 1.71 11.23 9.94
N ALA A 454 0.40 11.38 9.79
CA ALA A 454 -0.32 11.07 8.56
C ALA A 454 -1.24 12.23 8.20
N PHE A 455 -1.28 12.59 6.92
CA PHE A 455 -2.23 13.54 6.36
C PHE A 455 -3.48 12.80 5.90
N VAL A 456 -4.63 13.25 6.39
CA VAL A 456 -5.92 12.62 6.15
C VAL A 456 -6.86 13.62 5.48
N ASP A 457 -7.38 13.25 4.32
CA ASP A 457 -8.44 13.98 3.63
C ASP A 457 -9.79 13.60 4.23
N ILE A 458 -10.42 14.56 4.92
CA ILE A 458 -11.75 14.44 5.53
C ILE A 458 -12.86 15.07 4.68
N GLY A 459 -12.56 15.40 3.42
CA GLY A 459 -13.50 16.02 2.47
C GLY A 459 -13.54 17.54 2.49
N VAL A 460 -12.60 18.17 3.21
CA VAL A 460 -12.38 19.62 3.21
C VAL A 460 -11.14 19.97 2.37
N HIS A 461 -11.04 21.21 1.88
CA HIS A 461 -9.96 21.68 0.99
C HIS A 461 -8.53 21.50 1.53
N GLN A 462 -8.40 21.14 2.79
CA GLN A 462 -7.14 21.07 3.50
C GLN A 462 -7.02 19.72 4.20
N ASP A 463 -5.92 19.00 3.95
CA ASP A 463 -5.63 17.77 4.68
C ASP A 463 -5.44 18.06 6.16
N GLY A 464 -6.04 17.23 6.99
CA GLY A 464 -5.81 17.26 8.43
C GLY A 464 -4.60 16.42 8.81
N LEU A 465 -3.76 16.94 9.70
CA LEU A 465 -2.60 16.22 10.20
C LEU A 465 -2.98 15.43 11.46
N VAL A 466 -2.80 14.11 11.39
CA VAL A 466 -2.75 13.23 12.56
C VAL A 466 -1.29 13.05 12.95
N HIS A 467 -0.88 13.65 14.07
CA HIS A 467 0.48 13.49 14.58
C HIS A 467 0.76 12.05 15.04
N LEU A 468 2.01 11.58 15.01
CA LEU A 468 2.41 10.22 15.40
C LEU A 468 1.78 9.74 16.73
N SER A 469 1.76 10.64 17.73
CA SER A 469 1.20 10.37 19.06
C SER A 469 -0.33 10.23 19.10
N GLU A 470 -1.01 10.68 18.05
CA GLU A 470 -2.47 10.73 17.91
C GLU A 470 -3.01 9.63 16.96
N ILE A 471 -2.14 8.78 16.41
CA ILE A 471 -2.51 7.67 15.51
C ILE A 471 -3.06 6.47 16.30
N CYS A 472 -2.35 6.01 17.34
CA CYS A 472 -2.78 4.84 18.12
C CYS A 472 -2.32 4.90 19.58
N ASP A 473 -2.98 4.14 20.45
CA ASP A 473 -2.68 4.12 21.89
C ASP A 473 -1.36 3.43 22.24
N ARG A 474 -0.89 2.51 21.39
CA ARG A 474 0.43 1.90 21.51
C ARG A 474 1.54 2.85 21.04
N PHE A 475 2.74 2.69 21.59
CA PHE A 475 3.92 3.38 21.08
C PHE A 475 4.31 2.79 19.73
N ILE A 476 4.33 3.64 18.70
CA ILE A 476 4.80 3.32 17.35
C ILE A 476 6.02 4.18 17.03
N LYS A 477 7.02 3.59 16.35
CA LYS A 477 8.21 4.34 15.92
C LYS A 477 7.96 5.06 14.61
N HIS A 478 7.08 4.51 13.78
CA HIS A 478 6.70 5.08 12.49
C HIS A 478 5.19 4.93 12.22
N PRO A 479 4.51 5.92 11.61
CA PRO A 479 3.07 5.84 11.31
C PRO A 479 2.66 4.63 10.47
N LEU A 480 3.53 4.17 9.55
CA LEU A 480 3.33 2.97 8.71
C LEU A 480 3.15 1.66 9.50
N GLU A 481 3.40 1.65 10.81
CA GLU A 481 3.07 0.53 11.68
C GLU A 481 1.59 0.46 12.05
N ALA A 482 0.84 1.53 11.79
CA ALA A 482 -0.55 1.68 12.19
C ALA A 482 -1.48 2.12 11.05
N VAL A 483 -0.99 2.94 10.12
CA VAL A 483 -1.75 3.46 8.99
C VAL A 483 -0.89 3.54 7.74
N SER A 484 -1.53 3.35 6.60
CA SER A 484 -0.92 3.38 5.28
C SER A 484 -1.69 4.31 4.34
N VAL A 485 -1.08 4.66 3.21
CA VAL A 485 -1.71 5.55 2.23
C VAL A 485 -2.92 4.86 1.59
N GLY A 486 -4.06 5.54 1.58
CA GLY A 486 -5.34 5.01 1.10
C GLY A 486 -6.22 4.42 2.20
N ASP A 487 -5.71 4.25 3.42
CA ASP A 487 -6.52 3.75 4.53
C ASP A 487 -7.69 4.69 4.83
N ILE A 488 -8.85 4.09 5.05
CA ILE A 488 -10.03 4.80 5.53
C ILE A 488 -10.02 4.75 7.05
N VAL A 489 -9.87 5.91 7.66
CA VAL A 489 -9.70 6.09 9.10
C VAL A 489 -10.84 6.95 9.66
N ASP A 490 -11.32 6.58 10.85
CA ASP A 490 -12.17 7.45 11.64
C ASP A 490 -11.28 8.43 12.40
N VAL A 491 -11.51 9.72 12.19
CA VAL A 491 -10.71 10.81 12.78
C VAL A 491 -11.62 11.79 13.49
N GLN A 492 -11.15 12.28 14.64
CA GLN A 492 -11.80 13.34 15.39
C GLN A 492 -11.04 14.64 15.20
N VAL A 493 -11.77 15.72 14.94
CA VAL A 493 -11.21 17.08 14.83
C VAL A 493 -10.76 17.56 16.20
N LEU A 494 -9.45 17.73 16.41
CA LEU A 494 -8.91 18.31 17.65
C LEU A 494 -8.99 19.83 17.65
N SER A 495 -8.56 20.45 16.56
CA SER A 495 -8.57 21.90 16.40
C SER A 495 -8.58 22.30 14.93
N VAL A 496 -9.21 23.43 14.63
CA VAL A 496 -9.26 24.04 13.30
C VAL A 496 -8.71 25.45 13.42
N ASP A 497 -7.69 25.78 12.65
CA ASP A 497 -7.19 27.15 12.47
C ASP A 497 -7.51 27.59 11.05
N GLU A 498 -8.62 28.32 10.90
CA GLU A 498 -9.09 28.84 9.61
C GLU A 498 -8.09 29.83 8.99
N LYS A 499 -7.39 30.63 9.81
CA LYS A 499 -6.45 31.65 9.30
C LYS A 499 -5.22 31.00 8.69
N LYS A 500 -4.74 29.93 9.30
CA LYS A 500 -3.57 29.19 8.82
C LYS A 500 -3.92 28.03 7.90
N GLN A 501 -5.21 27.77 7.66
CA GLN A 501 -5.70 26.59 6.95
C GLN A 501 -5.04 25.33 7.52
N ARG A 502 -5.19 25.10 8.83
CA ARG A 502 -4.63 23.92 9.51
C ARG A 502 -5.71 23.20 10.28
N ILE A 503 -5.76 21.88 10.08
CA ILE A 503 -6.69 21.00 10.78
C ILE A 503 -5.86 19.97 11.52
N GLN A 504 -6.01 19.91 12.83
CA GLN A 504 -5.37 18.92 13.67
C GLN A 504 -6.38 17.81 13.93
N LEU A 505 -6.00 16.57 13.63
CA LEU A 505 -6.85 15.40 13.76
C LEU A 505 -6.25 14.41 14.77
N THR A 506 -7.10 13.57 15.34
CA THR A 506 -6.69 12.39 16.12
C THR A 506 -7.47 11.17 15.66
N MET A 507 -6.80 10.01 15.59
CA MET A 507 -7.46 8.72 15.40
C MET A 507 -7.87 8.10 16.74
N LYS A 508 -7.52 8.73 17.88
CA LYS A 508 -7.92 8.32 19.23
C LYS A 508 -9.27 8.93 19.60
N ILE A 509 -10.34 8.29 19.15
CA ILE A 509 -11.70 8.76 19.37
C ILE A 509 -12.01 8.76 20.87
N GLY A 510 -12.37 9.93 21.41
CA GLY A 510 -12.72 10.10 22.83
C GLY A 510 -11.52 10.20 23.80
N GLY A 511 -10.28 10.09 23.30
CA GLY A 511 -9.05 10.22 24.11
C GLY A 511 -8.32 11.57 23.97
N GLY A 512 -8.75 12.43 23.04
CA GLY A 512 -8.13 13.70 22.73
C GLY A 512 -8.33 14.78 23.81
N LYS A 513 -7.57 14.71 24.92
CA LYS A 513 -7.48 15.84 25.85
C LYS A 513 -6.73 17.00 25.17
N SER A 514 -7.35 18.19 25.12
CA SER A 514 -6.77 19.38 24.49
C SER A 514 -5.46 19.81 25.17
N GLU A 515 -4.57 20.51 24.46
CA GLU A 515 -3.34 21.06 25.05
C GLU A 515 -3.60 21.99 26.25
N ALA A 516 -4.77 22.64 26.30
CA ALA A 516 -5.20 23.45 27.43
C ALA A 516 -5.42 22.59 28.70
N GLN A 517 -6.06 21.43 28.55
CA GLN A 517 -6.28 20.49 29.66
C GLN A 517 -4.97 19.84 30.14
N LYS A 518 -4.04 19.54 29.22
CA LYS A 518 -2.70 19.02 29.58
C LYS A 518 -1.85 20.05 30.34
N LYS A 519 -2.04 21.36 30.08
CA LYS A 519 -1.36 22.45 30.81
C LYS A 519 -1.93 22.66 32.22
N GLU A 520 -3.23 22.47 32.43
CA GLU A 520 -3.86 22.57 33.76
C GLU A 520 -3.42 21.43 34.70
N GLU A 521 -3.41 20.17 34.22
CA GLU A 521 -2.91 19.05 35.03
C GLU A 521 -1.41 19.19 35.40
N ARG A 522 -0.59 19.79 34.52
CA ARG A 522 0.83 20.08 34.82
C ARG A 522 0.98 21.15 35.90
N LYS A 523 0.07 22.15 35.95
CA LYS A 523 0.04 23.16 37.02
C LYS A 523 -0.49 22.59 38.34
N GLU A 524 -1.40 21.63 38.28
CA GLU A 524 -1.98 20.98 39.46
C GLU A 524 -0.99 20.01 40.13
N LYS A 525 -0.21 19.25 39.34
CA LYS A 525 0.88 18.38 39.85
C LYS A 525 2.07 19.13 40.45
N GLN A 526 2.25 20.42 40.14
CA GLN A 526 3.29 21.25 40.76
C GLN A 526 2.84 21.90 42.09
N LYS A 527 1.54 21.93 42.40
CA LYS A 527 1.03 22.47 43.67
C LYS A 527 1.06 21.45 44.82
N THR A 528 1.16 20.15 44.53
CA THR A 528 1.09 19.08 45.54
C THR A 528 2.44 18.62 46.11
N THR A 529 3.56 19.21 45.68
CA THR A 529 4.90 18.86 46.19
C THR A 529 5.61 20.05 46.83
N LYS A 530 5.15 20.44 48.03
CA LYS A 530 6.00 21.14 49.02
C LYS A 530 6.34 20.16 50.16
N PRO A 531 7.62 19.85 50.42
CA PRO A 531 7.99 18.93 51.48
C PRO A 531 8.05 19.66 52.83
N THR A 532 7.27 19.18 53.81
CA THR A 532 7.36 19.55 55.22
C THR A 532 8.63 18.96 55.84
N GLN A 533 9.43 19.80 56.49
CA GLN A 533 10.66 19.44 57.21
C GLN A 533 10.38 18.89 58.62
N LYS A 534 11.11 17.83 59.02
CA LYS A 534 11.80 17.56 60.33
C LYS A 534 11.76 16.07 60.72
N PRO A 535 12.65 15.57 61.61
CA PRO A 535 14.09 15.83 61.76
C PRO A 535 14.94 14.54 61.83
N LYS A 536 16.26 14.71 61.81
CA LYS A 536 17.32 13.68 61.81
C LYS A 536 17.39 12.84 63.10
N ASN A 537 17.66 11.55 62.92
CA ASN A 537 18.55 10.65 63.68
C ASN A 537 18.88 9.50 62.72
N GLY A 538 20.09 9.01 62.45
CA GLY A 538 21.36 9.10 63.14
C GLY A 538 21.88 7.67 63.29
N GLN A 539 22.56 7.10 62.29
CA GLN A 539 23.65 6.13 62.47
C GLN A 539 24.37 5.76 61.17
N ARG A 540 25.70 5.78 61.27
CA ARG A 540 26.70 5.43 60.27
C ARG A 540 26.61 3.94 59.90
N ASN A 541 26.82 3.61 58.62
CA ASN A 541 27.85 2.64 58.28
C ASN A 541 28.36 2.83 56.83
N ARG A 542 29.67 3.03 56.73
CA ARG A 542 30.46 2.94 55.49
C ARG A 542 30.84 1.47 55.31
N ARG A 543 30.72 0.93 54.10
CA ARG A 543 31.69 -0.03 53.54
C ARG A 543 31.58 -0.06 52.01
N ASN A 544 32.74 0.10 51.38
CA ASN A 544 33.05 -0.04 49.97
C ASN A 544 32.86 -1.48 49.47
N ASN A 545 32.53 -1.60 48.18
CA ASN A 545 33.05 -2.52 47.15
C ASN A 545 31.93 -2.93 46.19
N ASP A 546 32.12 -3.16 44.90
CA ASP A 546 33.09 -2.72 43.91
C ASP A 546 32.49 -3.17 42.56
N ARG A 547 32.75 -2.39 41.50
CA ARG A 547 32.81 -2.81 40.08
C ARG A 547 31.66 -3.61 39.45
N VAL A 548 30.92 -2.95 38.55
CA VAL A 548 30.36 -3.59 37.34
C VAL A 548 30.98 -2.95 36.10
N ARG A 549 31.52 -3.82 35.25
CA ARG A 549 32.28 -3.56 34.02
C ARG A 549 31.48 -2.74 33.01
N LYS A 550 32.04 -1.61 32.56
CA LYS A 550 31.71 -1.00 31.26
C LYS A 550 32.27 -1.88 30.15
N GLY A 551 31.40 -2.43 29.31
CA GLY A 551 31.78 -2.95 28.01
C GLY A 551 32.01 -1.79 27.04
N ASN A 552 33.16 -1.77 26.39
CA ASN A 552 33.46 -0.83 25.31
C ASN A 552 32.64 -1.20 24.08
N ASN A 553 31.64 -0.39 23.73
CA ASN A 553 31.04 -0.41 22.41
C ASN A 553 31.86 0.53 21.50
N PHE A 554 32.58 -0.05 20.55
CA PHE A 554 33.48 0.64 19.60
C PHE A 554 32.73 1.53 18.58
N PHE A 555 31.41 1.63 18.68
CA PHE A 555 30.54 2.31 17.72
C PHE A 555 29.94 3.63 18.24
N ASP A 556 30.21 4.03 19.49
CA ASP A 556 29.61 5.21 20.14
C ASP A 556 30.29 6.55 19.78
N GLY A 557 30.75 6.72 18.54
CA GLY A 557 31.44 7.96 18.13
C GLY A 557 31.52 8.23 16.64
N ILE A 558 30.77 7.51 15.80
CA ILE A 558 30.78 7.73 14.34
C ILE A 558 29.55 8.56 13.97
N ILE A 559 29.78 9.75 13.43
CA ILE A 559 28.76 10.76 13.07
C ILE A 559 28.79 10.95 11.54
N ILE A 560 27.63 11.14 10.91
CA ILE A 560 27.57 11.65 9.53
C ILE A 560 27.37 13.16 9.58
N GLU A 561 28.22 13.91 8.87
CA GLU A 561 28.07 15.34 8.53
C GLU A 561 27.52 15.53 7.11
#